data_AF-A0A3B0JT91-F1
#
_entry.id   AF-A0A3B0JT91-F1
#
_cell.length_a   1.000
_cell.length_b   1.000
_cell.length_c   1.000
_cell.angle_alpha   90.00
_cell.angle_beta   90.00
_cell.angle_gamma   90.00
#
_symmetry.space_group_name_H-M   'P 1'
#
loop_
_entity.id
_entity.type
_entity.pdbx_description
1 polymer ?
#
loop_
_entity_poly.entity_id
_entity_poly.type
_entity_poly.pdbx_seq_one_letter_code
_entity_poly.pdbx_strand_id
1 'polypeptide(L)'
;MQLTQTMAPLNNMTVVTKGPLNINSRTRAPRERVIQAVWVADLEPGTIYIEHCNWLDFRRYELPEPIYINLVRDPVERMISWFYYVRSGYRNAIVHRRFPNTTMKSEKWFKKSYNECVRSGDPECQYVPGSVKDTDGNYKRQSLFYCGHNRECLPFDSPHAIQLAKRNVERDYAVVGSWEDTNITLAVLEAYIPRFFRGARHVFDLHSNSIRNRNRNNRKPRVDPDVREMMSSLNVRDLNNTRKAQMELVFFNRVPKVGSQTFMELLRRLSERNNFQFHRDAVQKVETIRLAEDQQQEMAEVISELPEPSVFIKHVCFTNFTKFNLPKPIYLNVVRDPVERVISWFYYVRAPWYFVERKAAFPDLPLPHPAWLKKDFETCVTSGDQECTYTQGVTVEGIGDHRRQSLFFCGHDYECTPFNTVGALEKAKFAVEQQYAVVGVLEDLNTTLSVLEKYVPRFFEGVRDIYATSAEYLTKINKNNFKPPVSESVKDIVRRNFTNEIEFYQFCRQRLHKQYLAAHLPQRIITDSAHPPGIVGN
;
A
#
# COMPACT_ATOMS: atom_id res chain seq x y z
N MET A 1 14.54 17.21 -16.12
CA MET A 1 15.44 17.76 -17.16
C MET A 1 15.64 19.28 -17.01
N GLN A 2 14.64 20.14 -17.19
CA GLN A 2 14.87 21.59 -17.07
C GLN A 2 15.31 22.01 -15.65
N LEU A 3 14.69 21.44 -14.61
CA LEU A 3 15.11 21.66 -13.22
C LEU A 3 16.59 21.28 -13.02
N THR A 4 17.00 20.07 -13.44
CA THR A 4 18.39 19.61 -13.33
C THR A 4 19.36 20.46 -14.14
N GLN A 5 18.98 20.95 -15.33
CA GLN A 5 19.79 21.89 -16.11
C GLN A 5 19.97 23.24 -15.40
N THR A 6 18.92 23.74 -14.75
CA THR A 6 18.97 25.00 -13.99
C THR A 6 19.81 24.85 -12.72
N MET A 7 19.76 23.67 -12.10
CA MET A 7 20.54 23.36 -10.90
C MET A 7 22.00 23.00 -11.19
N ALA A 8 22.34 22.63 -12.42
CA ALA A 8 23.67 22.17 -12.82
C ALA A 8 24.82 23.10 -12.36
N PRO A 9 24.77 24.42 -12.65
CA PRO A 9 25.81 25.34 -12.16
C PRO A 9 25.80 25.53 -10.64
N LEU A 10 24.63 25.43 -9.98
CA LEU A 10 24.49 25.63 -8.54
C LEU A 10 25.12 24.49 -7.73
N ASN A 11 25.13 23.29 -8.29
CA ASN A 11 25.55 22.07 -7.62
C ASN A 11 26.81 21.44 -8.24
N ASN A 12 27.51 22.17 -9.12
CA ASN A 12 28.70 21.70 -9.84
C ASN A 12 28.51 20.29 -10.43
N MET A 13 27.45 20.13 -11.21
CA MET A 13 27.09 18.84 -11.82
C MET A 13 26.92 18.95 -13.33
N THR A 14 27.24 17.87 -14.03
CA THR A 14 27.10 17.76 -15.48
C THR A 14 25.78 17.06 -15.81
N VAL A 15 25.02 17.57 -16.79
CA VAL A 15 23.77 16.92 -17.23
C VAL A 15 23.96 16.35 -18.62
N VAL A 16 23.88 15.01 -18.74
CA VAL A 16 24.04 14.28 -20.00
C VAL A 16 22.70 13.66 -20.40
N THR A 17 22.29 13.89 -21.65
CA THR A 17 21.02 13.37 -22.19
C THR A 17 21.19 12.55 -23.47
N LYS A 18 22.43 12.38 -23.95
CA LYS A 18 22.76 11.55 -25.11
C LYS A 18 23.51 10.33 -24.60
N GLY A 19 22.98 9.15 -24.90
CA GLY A 19 23.58 7.87 -24.55
C GLY A 19 24.49 7.31 -25.63
N PRO A 20 25.10 6.14 -25.37
CA PRO A 20 26.00 5.46 -26.30
C PRO A 20 25.26 4.72 -27.43
N LEU A 21 23.94 4.56 -27.30
CA LEU A 21 23.10 3.84 -28.24
C LEU A 21 22.18 4.80 -28.98
N ASN A 22 22.15 4.71 -30.31
CA ASN A 22 21.18 5.41 -31.14
C ASN A 22 20.01 4.49 -31.50
N ILE A 23 19.23 4.11 -30.49
CA ILE A 23 18.09 3.20 -30.63
C ILE A 23 16.78 3.86 -30.19
N ASN A 24 15.71 3.60 -30.93
CA ASN A 24 14.37 4.09 -30.58
C ASN A 24 13.65 3.18 -29.56
N SER A 25 14.11 1.93 -29.40
CA SER A 25 13.54 0.98 -28.43
C SER A 25 14.09 1.23 -27.02
N ARG A 26 13.20 1.21 -26.03
CA ARG A 26 13.56 1.28 -24.59
C ARG A 26 13.96 -0.07 -24.01
N THR A 27 13.42 -1.14 -24.60
CA THR A 27 13.81 -2.51 -24.25
C THR A 27 15.05 -2.86 -25.03
N ARG A 28 16.14 -3.10 -24.31
CA ARG A 28 17.46 -3.33 -24.86
C ARG A 28 17.78 -4.82 -24.97
N ALA A 29 18.42 -5.20 -26.07
CA ALA A 29 19.02 -6.51 -26.22
C ALA A 29 20.15 -6.72 -25.19
N PRO A 30 20.52 -7.97 -24.85
CA PRO A 30 21.58 -8.24 -23.87
C PRO A 30 22.89 -7.48 -24.11
N ARG A 31 23.36 -7.39 -25.36
CA ARG A 31 24.59 -6.67 -25.73
C ARG A 31 24.46 -5.16 -25.51
N GLU A 32 23.33 -4.58 -25.88
CA GLU A 32 23.03 -3.14 -25.70
C GLU A 32 23.00 -2.77 -24.22
N ARG A 33 22.44 -3.64 -23.37
CA ARG A 33 22.43 -3.44 -21.91
C ARG A 33 23.85 -3.32 -21.35
N VAL A 34 24.77 -4.18 -21.80
CA VAL A 34 26.18 -4.17 -21.36
C VAL A 34 26.87 -2.89 -21.84
N ILE A 35 26.78 -2.57 -23.13
CA ILE A 35 27.39 -1.36 -23.71
C ILE A 35 26.99 -0.13 -22.90
N GLN A 36 25.71 -0.04 -22.56
CA GLN A 36 25.23 1.09 -21.82
C GLN A 36 25.64 1.09 -20.36
N ALA A 37 25.58 -0.06 -19.68
CA ALA A 37 25.97 -0.13 -18.28
C ALA A 37 27.45 0.26 -18.11
N VAL A 38 28.34 -0.24 -18.98
CA VAL A 38 29.76 0.14 -19.00
C VAL A 38 29.91 1.64 -19.25
N TRP A 39 29.24 2.17 -20.27
CA TRP A 39 29.32 3.60 -20.57
C TRP A 39 28.83 4.50 -19.43
N VAL A 40 27.76 4.10 -18.72
CA VAL A 40 27.27 4.84 -17.55
C VAL A 40 28.28 4.75 -16.39
N ALA A 41 28.91 3.60 -16.20
CA ALA A 41 29.93 3.40 -15.17
C ALA A 41 31.21 4.24 -15.43
N ASP A 42 31.51 4.54 -16.69
CA ASP A 42 32.65 5.36 -17.11
C ASP A 42 32.40 6.88 -17.06
N LEU A 43 31.17 7.32 -16.75
CA LEU A 43 30.86 8.76 -16.64
C LEU A 43 31.58 9.41 -15.45
N GLU A 44 32.01 10.66 -15.63
CA GLU A 44 32.68 11.41 -14.58
C GLU A 44 31.79 11.58 -13.32
N PRO A 45 32.36 11.47 -12.10
CA PRO A 45 31.62 11.67 -10.86
C PRO A 45 30.95 13.06 -10.79
N GLY A 46 29.67 13.10 -10.44
CA GLY A 46 28.88 14.34 -10.47
C GLY A 46 28.10 14.54 -11.77
N THR A 47 28.08 13.54 -12.66
CA THR A 47 27.22 13.53 -13.84
C THR A 47 25.83 12.99 -13.50
N ILE A 48 24.78 13.71 -13.91
CA ILE A 48 23.42 13.20 -14.02
C ILE A 48 23.20 12.77 -15.47
N TYR A 49 23.01 11.47 -15.65
CA TYR A 49 22.56 10.90 -16.92
C TYR A 49 21.02 10.77 -16.93
N ILE A 50 20.36 11.35 -17.95
CA ILE A 50 18.91 11.31 -18.10
C ILE A 50 18.53 10.66 -19.43
N GLU A 51 17.87 9.51 -19.35
CA GLU A 51 17.35 8.81 -20.53
C GLU A 51 16.03 8.10 -20.21
N HIS A 52 15.19 7.92 -21.23
CA HIS A 52 14.02 7.06 -21.15
C HIS A 52 14.38 5.60 -21.44
N CYS A 53 14.86 4.88 -20.44
CA CYS A 53 15.15 3.44 -20.56
C CYS A 53 14.62 2.63 -19.39
N ASN A 54 14.54 1.31 -19.56
CA ASN A 54 14.21 0.44 -18.44
C ASN A 54 15.42 0.31 -17.49
N TRP A 55 15.14 -0.10 -16.26
CA TRP A 55 16.13 -0.40 -15.23
C TRP A 55 17.21 -1.38 -15.74
N LEU A 56 18.48 -1.03 -15.48
CA LEU A 56 19.66 -1.87 -15.74
C LEU A 56 20.23 -2.39 -14.43
N ASP A 57 20.56 -3.68 -14.42
CA ASP A 57 21.20 -4.35 -13.28
C ASP A 57 22.73 -4.24 -13.39
N PHE A 58 23.33 -3.27 -12.70
CA PHE A 58 24.78 -3.04 -12.74
C PHE A 58 25.56 -4.16 -12.02
N ARG A 59 25.01 -4.72 -10.93
CA ARG A 59 25.63 -5.85 -10.21
C ARG A 59 25.77 -7.08 -11.08
N ARG A 60 24.81 -7.33 -11.97
CA ARG A 60 24.89 -8.44 -12.94
C ARG A 60 26.12 -8.35 -13.85
N TYR A 61 26.66 -7.15 -14.03
CA TYR A 61 27.85 -6.90 -14.85
C TYR A 61 29.10 -6.58 -14.03
N GLU A 62 29.03 -6.73 -12.69
CA GLU A 62 30.13 -6.40 -11.77
C GLU A 62 30.60 -4.95 -11.91
N LEU A 63 29.67 -4.05 -12.25
CA LEU A 63 29.92 -2.62 -12.42
C LEU A 63 29.50 -1.83 -11.18
N PRO A 64 30.11 -0.66 -10.93
CA PRO A 64 29.67 0.24 -9.87
C PRO A 64 28.23 0.69 -10.09
N GLU A 65 27.42 0.67 -9.03
CA GLU A 65 26.01 1.06 -9.10
C GLU A 65 25.86 2.59 -9.10
N PRO A 66 25.11 3.18 -10.05
CA PRO A 66 24.80 4.60 -10.03
C PRO A 66 23.72 4.90 -8.99
N ILE A 67 23.59 6.18 -8.62
CA ILE A 67 22.43 6.63 -7.83
C ILE A 67 21.21 6.67 -8.75
N TYR A 68 20.38 5.62 -8.67
CA TYR A 68 19.13 5.57 -9.43
C TYR A 68 18.07 6.48 -8.82
N ILE A 69 17.50 7.34 -9.66
CA ILE A 69 16.30 8.10 -9.35
C ILE A 69 15.31 7.99 -10.49
N ASN A 70 14.02 8.07 -10.19
CA ASN A 70 13.00 8.17 -11.21
C ASN A 70 11.74 8.84 -10.65
N LEU A 71 10.76 9.08 -11.52
CA LEU A 71 9.52 9.72 -11.18
C LEU A 71 8.34 8.87 -11.64
N VAL A 72 7.36 8.72 -10.76
CA VAL A 72 6.05 8.18 -11.07
C VAL A 72 5.02 9.29 -11.24
N ARG A 73 3.88 8.90 -11.78
CA ARG A 73 2.72 9.72 -12.07
C ARG A 73 1.53 8.79 -12.07
N ASP A 74 0.36 9.26 -11.68
CA ASP A 74 -0.88 8.52 -11.82
C ASP A 74 -0.99 7.92 -13.26
N PRO A 75 -1.17 6.60 -13.39
CA PRO A 75 -1.09 5.93 -14.68
C PRO A 75 -2.22 6.36 -15.62
N VAL A 76 -3.39 6.71 -15.10
CA VAL A 76 -4.56 7.15 -15.87
C VAL A 76 -4.32 8.57 -16.40
N GLU A 77 -3.93 9.50 -15.54
CA GLU A 77 -3.60 10.89 -15.91
C GLU A 77 -2.41 10.95 -16.88
N ARG A 78 -1.44 10.03 -16.75
CA ARG A 78 -0.33 9.88 -17.69
C ARG A 78 -0.84 9.48 -19.08
N MET A 79 -1.81 8.57 -19.19
CA MET A 79 -2.38 8.15 -20.47
C MET A 79 -3.24 9.21 -21.13
N ILE A 80 -4.07 9.90 -20.36
CA ILE A 80 -4.82 11.05 -20.85
C ILE A 80 -3.85 12.12 -21.38
N SER A 81 -2.81 12.44 -20.60
CA SER A 81 -1.78 13.40 -21.01
C SER A 81 -1.08 12.98 -22.31
N TRP A 82 -0.75 11.71 -22.47
CA TRP A 82 -0.13 11.18 -23.68
C TRP A 82 -1.06 11.28 -24.90
N PHE A 83 -2.33 10.90 -24.76
CA PHE A 83 -3.33 10.94 -25.83
C PHE A 83 -3.42 12.32 -26.47
N TYR A 84 -3.53 13.37 -25.66
CA TYR A 84 -3.61 14.75 -26.15
C TYR A 84 -2.26 15.29 -26.62
N TYR A 85 -1.15 14.84 -26.03
CA TYR A 85 0.19 15.21 -26.50
C TYR A 85 0.45 14.72 -27.94
N VAL A 86 0.11 13.46 -28.24
CA VAL A 86 0.30 12.89 -29.58
C VAL A 86 -0.58 13.59 -30.62
N ARG A 87 -1.77 14.05 -30.21
CA ARG A 87 -2.74 14.83 -31.01
C ARG A 87 -2.51 16.34 -31.01
N SER A 88 -1.47 16.83 -30.35
CA SER A 88 -1.17 18.26 -30.37
C SER A 88 -0.80 18.73 -31.78
N GLY A 89 -1.51 19.73 -32.29
CA GLY A 89 -1.24 20.32 -33.61
C GLY A 89 0.19 20.83 -33.73
N TYR A 90 0.75 21.40 -32.66
CA TYR A 90 2.14 21.88 -32.63
C TYR A 90 3.16 20.75 -32.84
N ARG A 91 2.99 19.63 -32.13
CA ARG A 91 3.87 18.45 -32.30
C ARG A 91 3.82 17.92 -33.72
N ASN A 92 2.61 17.77 -34.28
CA ASN A 92 2.44 17.22 -35.62
C ASN A 92 2.95 18.17 -36.72
N ALA A 93 2.83 19.48 -36.52
CA ALA A 93 3.45 20.47 -37.40
C ALA A 93 4.98 20.35 -37.41
N ILE A 94 5.62 20.12 -36.26
CA ILE A 94 7.06 19.87 -36.18
C ILE A 94 7.46 18.58 -36.92
N VAL A 95 6.69 17.50 -36.71
CA VAL A 95 6.94 16.22 -37.39
C VAL A 95 6.83 16.37 -38.90
N HIS A 96 5.78 17.03 -39.39
CA HIS A 96 5.60 17.29 -40.82
C HIS A 96 6.69 18.20 -41.39
N ARG A 97 7.20 19.18 -40.64
CA ARG A 97 8.35 19.99 -41.05
C ARG A 97 9.63 19.18 -41.19
N ARG A 98 9.87 18.21 -40.29
CA ARG A 98 11.04 17.31 -40.37
C ARG A 98 10.89 16.23 -41.43
N PHE A 99 9.67 15.76 -41.66
CA PHE A 99 9.37 14.67 -42.58
C PHE A 99 8.20 15.07 -43.50
N PRO A 100 8.46 15.87 -44.56
CA PRO A 100 7.41 16.46 -45.40
C PRO A 100 6.52 15.43 -46.11
N ASN A 101 7.05 14.21 -46.34
CA ASN A 101 6.33 13.12 -47.00
C ASN A 101 5.42 12.33 -46.04
N THR A 102 5.30 12.74 -44.77
CA THR A 102 4.41 12.06 -43.83
C THR A 102 2.96 12.48 -44.05
N THR A 103 2.09 11.49 -44.26
CA THR A 103 0.66 11.74 -44.44
C THR A 103 0.06 12.37 -43.18
N MET A 104 -0.53 13.56 -43.32
CA MET A 104 -1.26 14.19 -42.23
C MET A 104 -2.50 13.37 -41.85
N LYS A 105 -2.74 13.23 -40.55
CA LYS A 105 -3.97 12.62 -40.03
C LYS A 105 -5.16 13.54 -40.32
N SER A 106 -6.37 12.95 -40.36
CA SER A 106 -7.59 13.72 -40.59
C SER A 106 -7.89 14.67 -39.42
N GLU A 107 -8.62 15.74 -39.69
CA GLU A 107 -9.11 16.67 -38.67
C GLU A 107 -9.89 15.94 -37.57
N LYS A 108 -10.70 14.94 -37.94
CA LYS A 108 -11.44 14.08 -37.00
C LYS A 108 -10.51 13.41 -35.98
N TRP A 109 -9.34 12.93 -36.40
CA TRP A 109 -8.38 12.29 -35.50
C TRP A 109 -7.79 13.28 -34.48
N PHE A 110 -7.51 14.52 -34.89
CA PHE A 110 -6.98 15.58 -34.03
C PHE A 110 -8.01 16.08 -33.00
N LYS A 111 -9.27 16.19 -33.41
CA LYS A 111 -10.36 16.68 -32.57
C LYS A 111 -10.98 15.60 -31.68
N LYS A 112 -10.68 14.32 -31.93
CA LYS A 112 -11.22 13.20 -31.15
C LYS A 112 -10.89 13.37 -29.67
N SER A 113 -11.92 13.32 -28.83
CA SER A 113 -11.73 13.40 -27.39
C SER A 113 -11.27 12.07 -26.83
N TYR A 114 -10.60 12.11 -25.67
CA TYR A 114 -10.22 10.90 -24.95
C TYR A 114 -11.45 10.05 -24.58
N ASN A 115 -12.54 10.70 -24.20
CA ASN A 115 -13.80 10.04 -23.85
C ASN A 115 -14.37 9.28 -25.05
N GLU A 116 -14.39 9.91 -26.22
CA GLU A 116 -14.83 9.27 -27.46
C GLU A 116 -13.93 8.08 -27.83
N CYS A 117 -12.61 8.21 -27.69
CA CYS A 117 -11.65 7.14 -27.97
C CYS A 117 -11.87 5.89 -27.11
N VAL A 118 -12.10 6.06 -25.81
CA VAL A 118 -12.38 4.94 -24.90
C VAL A 118 -13.74 4.31 -25.22
N ARG A 119 -14.79 5.12 -25.46
CA ARG A 119 -16.14 4.61 -25.75
C ARG A 119 -16.24 3.90 -27.09
N SER A 120 -15.54 4.37 -28.12
CA SER A 120 -15.54 3.74 -29.44
C SER A 120 -14.67 2.49 -29.52
N GLY A 121 -13.95 2.14 -28.45
CA GLY A 121 -13.10 0.96 -28.45
C GLY A 121 -11.83 1.12 -29.30
N ASP A 122 -11.35 2.35 -29.50
CA ASP A 122 -10.19 2.59 -30.37
C ASP A 122 -8.95 1.83 -29.84
N PRO A 123 -8.13 1.22 -30.72
CA PRO A 123 -6.98 0.39 -30.30
C PRO A 123 -6.03 1.09 -29.32
N GLU A 124 -5.74 2.37 -29.52
CA GLU A 124 -4.82 3.15 -28.67
C GLU A 124 -5.38 3.47 -27.27
N CYS A 125 -6.69 3.30 -27.07
CA CYS A 125 -7.39 3.50 -25.79
C CYS A 125 -7.79 2.16 -25.13
N GLN A 126 -7.26 1.04 -25.61
CA GLN A 126 -7.47 -0.28 -25.01
C GLN A 126 -6.35 -0.67 -24.02
N TYR A 127 -6.73 -0.89 -22.76
CA TYR A 127 -5.84 -1.23 -21.64
C TYR A 127 -6.09 -2.66 -21.13
N VAL A 128 -5.82 -3.66 -21.97
CA VAL A 128 -6.06 -5.08 -21.65
C VAL A 128 -4.92 -5.66 -20.81
N PRO A 129 -5.19 -6.12 -19.56
CA PRO A 129 -4.20 -6.80 -18.72
C PRO A 129 -3.58 -8.01 -19.43
N GLY A 130 -2.31 -8.28 -19.14
CA GLY A 130 -1.54 -9.37 -19.77
C GLY A 130 -1.03 -9.07 -21.18
N SER A 131 -1.52 -8.02 -21.87
CA SER A 131 -1.05 -7.70 -23.21
C SER A 131 0.46 -7.39 -23.24
N VAL A 132 1.19 -8.07 -24.13
CA VAL A 132 2.66 -7.93 -24.30
C VAL A 132 3.06 -7.02 -25.46
N LYS A 133 2.18 -6.84 -26.44
CA LYS A 133 2.36 -5.93 -27.58
C LYS A 133 1.30 -4.85 -27.53
N ASP A 134 1.69 -3.65 -27.93
CA ASP A 134 0.77 -2.54 -28.14
C ASP A 134 0.51 -2.36 -29.63
N THR A 135 -0.76 -2.09 -29.97
CA THR A 135 -1.16 -1.72 -31.33
C THR A 135 -0.54 -0.39 -31.75
N ASP A 136 -0.41 0.53 -30.79
CA ASP A 136 0.13 1.87 -30.96
C ASP A 136 1.24 2.10 -29.94
N GLY A 137 2.29 2.84 -30.32
CA GLY A 137 3.40 3.21 -29.44
C GLY A 137 2.90 4.03 -28.25
N ASN A 138 2.52 3.36 -27.17
CA ASN A 138 1.93 3.96 -25.98
C ASN A 138 2.86 3.81 -24.78
N TYR A 139 2.53 4.54 -23.71
CA TYR A 139 3.41 4.72 -22.56
C TYR A 139 2.78 4.10 -21.31
N LYS A 140 1.87 3.13 -21.50
CA LYS A 140 1.00 2.62 -20.43
C LYS A 140 1.73 1.77 -19.41
N ARG A 141 2.85 1.12 -19.80
CA ARG A 141 3.69 0.32 -18.89
C ARG A 141 4.69 1.20 -18.14
N GLN A 142 4.23 1.93 -17.14
CA GLN A 142 5.14 2.65 -16.24
C GLN A 142 6.03 1.72 -15.42
N SER A 143 5.51 0.57 -15.00
CA SER A 143 6.26 -0.45 -14.25
C SER A 143 7.45 -1.00 -15.01
N LEU A 144 7.43 -1.00 -16.35
CA LEU A 144 8.53 -1.50 -17.18
C LEU A 144 9.83 -0.72 -16.94
N PHE A 145 9.74 0.57 -16.61
CA PHE A 145 10.90 1.40 -16.27
C PHE A 145 11.63 0.92 -15.01
N TYR A 146 10.92 0.23 -14.11
CA TYR A 146 11.43 -0.25 -12.82
C TYR A 146 11.69 -1.77 -12.83
N CYS A 147 10.86 -2.54 -13.53
CA CYS A 147 10.98 -3.99 -13.64
C CYS A 147 12.21 -4.41 -14.47
N GLY A 148 12.52 -3.66 -15.54
CA GLY A 148 13.70 -3.88 -16.38
C GLY A 148 13.39 -4.46 -17.75
N HIS A 149 14.29 -5.30 -18.26
CA HIS A 149 14.27 -5.78 -19.64
C HIS A 149 13.77 -7.23 -19.80
N ASN A 150 13.41 -7.90 -18.71
CA ASN A 150 13.00 -9.30 -18.75
C ASN A 150 11.62 -9.46 -19.40
N ARG A 151 11.39 -10.60 -20.05
CA ARG A 151 10.09 -10.92 -20.68
C ARG A 151 8.92 -10.89 -19.69
N GLU A 152 9.18 -11.27 -18.45
CA GLU A 152 8.23 -11.22 -17.34
C GLU A 152 7.70 -9.81 -17.03
N CYS A 153 8.42 -8.77 -17.44
CA CYS A 153 8.03 -7.37 -17.26
C CYS A 153 7.12 -6.84 -18.38
N LEU A 154 7.01 -7.56 -19.51
CA LEU A 154 6.28 -7.12 -20.69
C LEU A 154 4.75 -7.17 -20.55
N PRO A 155 4.14 -8.17 -19.88
CA PRO A 155 2.70 -8.20 -19.72
C PRO A 155 2.19 -6.95 -18.99
N PHE A 156 1.26 -6.21 -19.62
CA PHE A 156 0.64 -5.03 -19.03
C PHE A 156 -0.15 -5.40 -17.76
N ASP A 157 -0.03 -4.57 -16.72
CA ASP A 157 -0.73 -4.73 -15.43
C ASP A 157 -0.56 -6.13 -14.78
N SER A 158 0.61 -6.75 -14.95
CA SER A 158 0.92 -8.06 -14.36
C SER A 158 1.33 -7.93 -12.89
N PRO A 159 0.68 -8.66 -11.95
CA PRO A 159 1.07 -8.67 -10.53
C PRO A 159 2.55 -9.04 -10.33
N HIS A 160 3.04 -10.02 -11.09
CA HIS A 160 4.44 -10.45 -11.04
C HIS A 160 5.41 -9.34 -11.50
N ALA A 161 5.09 -8.67 -12.62
CA ALA A 161 5.90 -7.55 -13.11
C ALA A 161 5.92 -6.37 -12.13
N ILE A 162 4.78 -6.08 -11.49
CA ILE A 162 4.68 -5.05 -10.45
C ILE A 162 5.52 -5.43 -9.23
N GLN A 163 5.52 -6.70 -8.81
CA GLN A 163 6.31 -7.14 -7.67
C GLN A 163 7.81 -7.06 -7.94
N LEU A 164 8.27 -7.45 -9.13
CA LEU A 164 9.65 -7.26 -9.56
C LEU A 164 10.03 -5.76 -9.60
N ALA A 165 9.16 -4.91 -10.15
CA ALA A 165 9.36 -3.47 -10.15
C ALA A 165 9.53 -2.91 -8.73
N LYS A 166 8.63 -3.26 -7.80
CA LYS A 166 8.71 -2.86 -6.39
C LYS A 166 10.02 -3.31 -5.75
N ARG A 167 10.40 -4.57 -5.94
CA ARG A 167 11.67 -5.11 -5.42
C ARG A 167 12.88 -4.32 -5.91
N ASN A 168 12.93 -3.99 -7.20
CA ASN A 168 14.02 -3.20 -7.76
C ASN A 168 13.99 -1.75 -7.23
N VAL A 169 12.80 -1.16 -7.05
CA VAL A 169 12.64 0.17 -6.42
C VAL A 169 13.25 0.18 -5.03
N GLU A 170 12.85 -0.74 -4.16
CA GLU A 170 13.34 -0.80 -2.76
C GLU A 170 14.85 -1.09 -2.69
N ARG A 171 15.36 -1.92 -3.59
CA ARG A 171 16.75 -2.38 -3.55
C ARG A 171 17.72 -1.40 -4.21
N ASP A 172 17.33 -0.77 -5.32
CA ASP A 172 18.28 -0.12 -6.23
C ASP A 172 18.05 1.38 -6.41
N TYR A 173 16.85 1.90 -6.10
CA TYR A 173 16.55 3.32 -6.30
C TYR A 173 16.75 4.10 -5.01
N ALA A 174 17.52 5.19 -5.09
CA ALA A 174 17.67 6.12 -3.97
C ALA A 174 16.40 6.95 -3.74
N VAL A 175 15.74 7.40 -4.81
CA VAL A 175 14.49 8.17 -4.74
C VAL A 175 13.58 7.86 -5.93
N VAL A 176 12.34 7.46 -5.66
CA VAL A 176 11.25 7.42 -6.65
C VAL A 176 10.17 8.43 -6.25
N GLY A 177 10.16 9.58 -6.92
CA GLY A 177 9.27 10.69 -6.59
C GLY A 177 7.99 10.73 -7.41
N SER A 178 7.07 11.61 -7.06
CA SER A 178 5.84 11.91 -7.81
C SER A 178 5.71 13.42 -8.02
N TRP A 179 5.25 13.83 -9.20
CA TRP A 179 4.94 15.25 -9.45
C TRP A 179 3.58 15.66 -8.89
N GLU A 180 2.70 14.72 -8.57
CA GLU A 180 1.51 14.99 -7.75
C GLU A 180 1.91 15.50 -6.37
N ASP A 181 2.95 14.91 -5.79
CA ASP A 181 3.52 15.27 -4.49
C ASP A 181 4.87 16.00 -4.63
N THR A 182 4.89 17.07 -5.43
CA THR A 182 6.13 17.76 -5.81
C THR A 182 6.95 18.20 -4.61
N ASN A 183 6.33 18.82 -3.60
CA ASN A 183 7.06 19.33 -2.42
C ASN A 183 7.74 18.19 -1.64
N ILE A 184 7.04 17.06 -1.48
CA ILE A 184 7.58 15.87 -0.80
C ILE A 184 8.75 15.33 -1.61
N THR A 185 8.57 15.15 -2.92
CA THR A 185 9.61 14.66 -3.83
C THR A 185 10.88 15.50 -3.77
N LEU A 186 10.76 16.83 -3.84
CA LEU A 186 11.91 17.72 -3.81
C LEU A 186 12.59 17.75 -2.44
N ALA A 187 11.83 17.67 -1.34
CA ALA A 187 12.38 17.58 0.01
C ALA A 187 13.18 16.28 0.21
N VAL A 188 12.66 15.15 -0.29
CA VAL A 188 13.38 13.86 -0.24
C VAL A 188 14.66 13.91 -1.08
N LEU A 189 14.60 14.46 -2.30
CA LEU A 189 15.80 14.62 -3.15
C LEU A 189 16.87 15.50 -2.48
N GLU A 190 16.46 16.62 -1.86
CA GLU A 190 17.37 17.50 -1.11
C GLU A 190 18.06 16.77 0.05
N ALA A 191 17.32 15.94 0.78
CA ALA A 191 17.83 15.23 1.95
C ALA A 191 18.68 14.01 1.58
N TYR A 192 18.27 13.22 0.59
CA TYR A 192 18.88 11.93 0.26
C TYR A 192 20.05 12.09 -0.71
N ILE A 193 20.02 13.08 -1.60
CA ILE A 193 21.03 13.27 -2.63
C ILE A 193 21.45 14.76 -2.73
N PRO A 194 21.91 15.36 -1.62
CA PRO A 194 22.15 16.80 -1.52
C PRO A 194 23.20 17.32 -2.51
N ARG A 195 24.20 16.50 -2.90
CA ARG A 195 25.21 16.89 -3.89
C ARG A 195 24.58 17.36 -5.20
N PHE A 196 23.46 16.77 -5.60
CA PHE A 196 22.80 17.06 -6.87
C PHE A 196 21.56 17.95 -6.71
N PHE A 197 20.89 17.85 -5.57
CA PHE A 197 19.57 18.44 -5.37
C PHE A 197 19.48 19.48 -4.25
N ARG A 198 20.59 19.91 -3.64
CA ARG A 198 20.56 21.02 -2.67
C ARG A 198 19.88 22.25 -3.30
N GLY A 199 18.90 22.81 -2.57
CA GLY A 199 18.12 23.96 -3.01
C GLY A 199 17.09 23.69 -4.10
N ALA A 200 16.76 22.42 -4.41
CA ALA A 200 15.78 22.06 -5.43
C ALA A 200 14.41 22.73 -5.23
N ARG A 201 13.90 22.81 -3.99
CA ARG A 201 12.61 23.44 -3.67
C ARG A 201 12.64 24.92 -4.03
N HIS A 202 13.68 25.63 -3.59
CA HIS A 202 13.86 27.04 -3.88
C HIS A 202 13.97 27.33 -5.39
N VAL A 203 14.78 26.56 -6.11
CA VAL A 203 14.93 26.70 -7.57
C VAL A 203 13.60 26.42 -8.27
N PHE A 204 12.87 25.39 -7.84
CA PHE A 204 11.56 25.05 -8.40
C PHE A 204 10.54 26.16 -8.18
N ASP A 205 10.50 26.77 -7.00
CA ASP A 205 9.56 27.86 -6.69
C ASP A 205 9.85 29.11 -7.53
N LEU A 206 11.12 29.53 -7.61
CA LEU A 206 11.55 30.68 -8.41
C LEU A 206 11.24 30.51 -9.90
N HIS A 207 11.47 29.30 -10.43
CA HIS A 207 11.29 29.01 -11.85
C HIS A 207 9.94 28.36 -12.14
N SER A 208 9.05 28.29 -11.16
CA SER A 208 7.78 27.56 -11.24
C SER A 208 6.95 28.00 -12.44
N ASN A 209 6.91 29.29 -12.75
CA ASN A 209 6.21 29.81 -13.92
C ASN A 209 6.82 29.32 -15.25
N SER A 210 8.15 29.32 -15.40
CA SER A 210 8.81 28.83 -16.62
C SER A 210 8.76 27.30 -16.77
N ILE A 211 8.81 26.58 -15.64
CA ILE A 211 8.77 25.12 -15.55
C ILE A 211 7.33 24.60 -15.75
N ARG A 212 6.34 25.26 -15.14
CA ARG A 212 4.91 24.92 -15.25
C ARG A 212 4.32 25.33 -16.60
N ASN A 213 4.74 26.45 -17.20
CA ASN A 213 4.19 26.91 -18.50
C ASN A 213 4.50 25.95 -19.67
N ARG A 214 5.58 25.17 -19.63
CA ARG A 214 5.84 24.12 -20.64
C ARG A 214 4.98 22.87 -20.46
N ASN A 215 4.55 22.58 -19.23
CA ASN A 215 3.66 21.46 -18.90
C ASN A 215 2.16 21.83 -19.00
N ARG A 216 1.84 23.07 -19.35
CA ARG A 216 0.48 23.58 -19.48
C ARG A 216 -0.14 23.13 -20.82
N ASN A 217 -0.86 22.01 -20.79
CA ASN A 217 -2.13 21.97 -21.52
C ASN A 217 -3.12 22.84 -20.71
N ASN A 218 -3.32 24.09 -21.11
CA ASN A 218 -4.10 25.11 -20.38
C ASN A 218 -5.57 24.75 -20.12
N ARG A 219 -6.06 23.64 -20.66
CA ARG A 219 -7.25 22.95 -20.20
C ARG A 219 -6.84 21.50 -19.99
N LYS A 220 -6.83 21.01 -18.74
CA LYS A 220 -6.89 19.56 -18.54
C LYS A 220 -8.21 19.12 -19.18
N PRO A 221 -8.17 18.30 -20.24
CA PRO A 221 -9.40 17.85 -20.87
C PRO A 221 -10.24 17.08 -19.85
N ARG A 222 -11.52 17.43 -19.76
CA ARG A 222 -12.46 16.76 -18.86
C ARG A 222 -12.61 15.31 -19.31
N VAL A 223 -12.22 14.39 -18.44
CA VAL A 223 -12.52 12.97 -18.62
C VAL A 223 -13.77 12.67 -17.84
N ASP A 224 -14.76 12.11 -18.53
CA ASP A 224 -16.06 11.84 -17.94
C ASP A 224 -15.93 10.70 -16.91
N PRO A 225 -16.75 10.68 -15.84
CA PRO A 225 -16.67 9.68 -14.78
C PRO A 225 -16.77 8.23 -15.30
N ASP A 226 -17.64 7.96 -16.26
CA ASP A 226 -17.80 6.66 -16.93
C ASP A 226 -16.52 6.23 -17.67
N VAL A 227 -15.80 7.17 -18.26
CA VAL A 227 -14.53 6.89 -18.94
C VAL A 227 -13.42 6.62 -17.93
N ARG A 228 -13.38 7.36 -16.82
CA ARG A 228 -12.44 7.06 -15.72
C ARG A 228 -12.70 5.66 -15.13
N GLU A 229 -13.95 5.25 -15.03
CA GLU A 229 -14.35 3.90 -14.64
C GLU A 229 -13.87 2.86 -15.65
N MET A 230 -14.10 3.06 -16.96
CA MET A 230 -13.57 2.18 -18.02
C MET A 230 -12.03 2.11 -18.03
N MET A 231 -11.32 3.05 -17.42
CA MET A 231 -9.87 2.97 -17.29
C MET A 231 -9.40 2.34 -15.99
N SER A 232 -10.27 2.26 -14.98
CA SER A 232 -9.93 1.65 -13.71
C SER A 232 -9.90 0.13 -13.88
N SER A 233 -8.75 -0.48 -13.57
CA SER A 233 -8.63 -1.93 -13.39
C SER A 233 -9.04 -2.36 -11.97
N LEU A 234 -9.42 -1.42 -11.09
CA LEU A 234 -9.90 -1.74 -9.75
C LEU A 234 -11.28 -2.37 -9.82
N ASN A 235 -11.33 -3.69 -9.66
CA ASN A 235 -12.57 -4.45 -9.58
C ASN A 235 -12.83 -4.88 -8.13
N VAL A 236 -14.06 -4.66 -7.66
CA VAL A 236 -14.52 -5.16 -6.36
C VAL A 236 -14.30 -6.67 -6.24
N ARG A 237 -14.59 -7.44 -7.29
CA ARG A 237 -14.44 -8.90 -7.30
C ARG A 237 -13.01 -9.39 -7.06
N ASP A 238 -12.01 -8.64 -7.51
CA ASP A 238 -10.59 -9.01 -7.38
C ASP A 238 -10.06 -8.69 -5.98
N LEU A 239 -10.58 -7.65 -5.34
CA LEU A 239 -10.22 -7.24 -3.99
C LEU A 239 -11.10 -7.87 -2.90
N ASN A 240 -12.15 -8.60 -3.28
CA ASN A 240 -13.10 -9.21 -2.37
C ASN A 240 -12.71 -10.66 -2.06
N ASN A 241 -12.07 -10.87 -0.91
CA ASN A 241 -11.77 -12.22 -0.44
C ASN A 241 -12.95 -12.92 0.26
N THR A 242 -14.06 -12.23 0.56
CA THR A 242 -15.26 -12.84 1.18
C THR A 242 -15.78 -14.00 0.32
N ARG A 243 -15.71 -13.88 -1.00
CA ARG A 243 -16.10 -14.95 -1.95
C ARG A 243 -15.27 -16.24 -1.85
N LYS A 244 -14.11 -16.19 -1.18
CA LYS A 244 -13.21 -17.33 -0.99
C LYS A 244 -13.45 -18.02 0.36
N ALA A 245 -14.34 -17.49 1.20
CA ALA A 245 -14.76 -18.15 2.42
C ALA A 245 -15.65 -19.36 2.09
N GLN A 246 -15.59 -20.38 2.95
CA GLN A 246 -16.33 -21.64 2.80
C GLN A 246 -17.44 -21.79 3.85
N MET A 247 -17.59 -20.80 4.73
CA MET A 247 -18.62 -20.69 5.76
C MET A 247 -19.07 -19.24 5.88
N GLU A 248 -20.35 -19.01 6.19
CA GLU A 248 -20.90 -17.71 6.60
C GLU A 248 -20.55 -17.43 8.06
N LEU A 249 -19.26 -17.37 8.37
CA LEU A 249 -18.77 -17.05 9.69
C LEU A 249 -17.66 -16.02 9.60
N VAL A 250 -17.81 -14.93 10.35
CA VAL A 250 -16.76 -13.91 10.50
C VAL A 250 -15.86 -14.26 11.66
N PHE A 251 -14.57 -14.46 11.39
CA PHE A 251 -13.57 -14.61 12.42
C PHE A 251 -12.77 -13.31 12.58
N PHE A 252 -12.99 -12.61 13.69
CA PHE A 252 -12.28 -11.40 14.05
C PHE A 252 -11.17 -11.71 15.05
N ASN A 253 -9.98 -12.04 14.52
CA ASN A 253 -8.77 -12.31 15.31
C ASN A 253 -8.13 -11.00 15.80
N ARG A 254 -8.84 -10.31 16.69
CA ARG A 254 -8.68 -8.89 16.99
C ARG A 254 -7.28 -8.54 17.53
N VAL A 255 -6.70 -7.47 17.00
CA VAL A 255 -5.50 -6.84 17.57
C VAL A 255 -5.86 -6.00 18.81
N PRO A 256 -5.05 -5.99 19.89
CA PRO A 256 -5.22 -5.07 21.00
C PRO A 256 -4.95 -3.61 20.63
N LYS A 257 -5.70 -2.69 21.27
CA LYS A 257 -5.49 -1.22 21.21
C LYS A 257 -5.72 -0.56 19.84
N VAL A 258 -6.43 -1.24 18.94
CA VAL A 258 -6.85 -0.74 17.61
C VAL A 258 -8.32 -0.28 17.57
N GLY A 259 -8.94 -0.02 18.73
CA GLY A 259 -10.38 0.27 18.82
C GLY A 259 -11.27 -0.97 18.77
N SER A 260 -10.70 -2.17 18.96
CA SER A 260 -11.40 -3.45 18.84
C SER A 260 -12.57 -3.64 19.82
N GLN A 261 -12.63 -2.92 20.95
CA GLN A 261 -13.81 -2.91 21.83
C GLN A 261 -15.01 -2.17 21.21
N THR A 262 -14.78 -1.02 20.56
CA THR A 262 -15.84 -0.29 19.83
C THR A 262 -16.34 -1.14 18.67
N PHE A 263 -15.42 -1.79 17.95
CA PHE A 263 -15.78 -2.67 16.84
C PHE A 263 -16.58 -3.90 17.30
N MET A 264 -16.23 -4.47 18.45
CA MET A 264 -16.98 -5.57 19.07
C MET A 264 -18.40 -5.14 19.46
N GLU A 265 -18.57 -3.95 20.03
CA GLU A 265 -19.91 -3.42 20.36
C GLU A 265 -20.73 -3.14 19.09
N LEU A 266 -20.11 -2.69 18.00
CA LEU A 266 -20.79 -2.58 16.70
C LEU A 266 -21.28 -3.95 16.22
N LEU A 267 -20.43 -4.97 16.27
CA LEU A 267 -20.80 -6.35 15.90
C LEU A 267 -21.95 -6.90 16.75
N ARG A 268 -21.98 -6.59 18.04
CA ARG A 268 -23.08 -6.98 18.93
C ARG A 268 -24.40 -6.32 18.54
N ARG A 269 -24.40 -5.03 18.18
CA ARG A 269 -25.61 -4.35 17.70
C ARG A 269 -26.03 -4.83 16.31
N LEU A 270 -25.05 -5.11 15.45
CA LEU A 270 -25.30 -5.67 14.12
C LEU A 270 -25.84 -7.10 14.20
N SER A 271 -25.48 -7.88 15.22
CA SER A 271 -26.01 -9.26 15.38
C SER A 271 -27.51 -9.25 15.60
N GLU A 272 -28.00 -8.28 16.38
CA GLU A 272 -29.42 -8.02 16.60
C GLU A 272 -30.11 -7.53 15.30
N ARG A 273 -29.48 -6.60 14.55
CA ARG A 273 -30.05 -6.04 13.31
C ARG A 273 -30.08 -7.03 12.14
N ASN A 274 -28.99 -7.77 11.94
CA ASN A 274 -28.75 -8.58 10.75
C ASN A 274 -28.96 -10.09 10.99
N ASN A 275 -29.40 -10.47 12.20
CA ASN A 275 -29.76 -11.83 12.59
C ASN A 275 -28.62 -12.85 12.36
N PHE A 276 -27.53 -12.66 13.09
CA PHE A 276 -26.41 -13.61 13.19
C PHE A 276 -26.03 -13.81 14.67
N GLN A 277 -25.33 -14.90 15.01
CA GLN A 277 -24.93 -15.12 16.39
C GLN A 277 -23.60 -14.45 16.74
N PHE A 278 -23.50 -13.91 17.95
CA PHE A 278 -22.32 -13.23 18.45
C PHE A 278 -21.60 -14.11 19.48
N HIS A 279 -20.38 -14.53 19.16
CA HIS A 279 -19.53 -15.35 20.01
C HIS A 279 -18.21 -14.62 20.33
N ARG A 280 -17.76 -14.73 21.57
CA ARG A 280 -16.45 -14.21 22.01
C ARG A 280 -15.76 -15.21 22.90
N ASP A 281 -14.43 -15.22 22.82
CA ASP A 281 -13.60 -16.00 23.73
C ASP A 281 -13.80 -15.60 25.20
N ALA A 282 -13.64 -16.57 26.10
CA ALA A 282 -13.76 -16.35 27.53
C ALA A 282 -12.59 -15.49 28.06
N VAL A 283 -12.82 -14.75 29.15
CA VAL A 283 -11.77 -13.94 29.78
C VAL A 283 -10.75 -14.88 30.44
N GLN A 284 -9.49 -14.78 30.01
CA GLN A 284 -8.37 -15.57 30.54
C GLN A 284 -7.45 -14.75 31.45
N LYS A 285 -6.75 -15.42 32.38
CA LYS A 285 -5.76 -14.77 33.26
C LYS A 285 -4.58 -14.20 32.46
N VAL A 286 -4.07 -14.98 31.52
CA VAL A 286 -3.04 -14.58 30.55
C VAL A 286 -3.60 -14.89 29.18
N GLU A 287 -3.58 -13.91 28.29
CA GLU A 287 -4.09 -14.05 26.95
C GLU A 287 -3.03 -14.67 26.05
N THR A 288 -3.27 -15.91 25.61
CA THR A 288 -2.35 -16.64 24.74
C THR A 288 -2.68 -16.34 23.28
N ILE A 289 -1.89 -15.44 22.67
CA ILE A 289 -2.13 -15.00 21.28
C ILE A 289 -1.53 -15.95 20.22
N ARG A 290 -0.47 -16.68 20.55
CA ARG A 290 0.16 -17.70 19.69
C ARG A 290 -0.16 -19.06 20.26
N LEU A 291 -0.78 -19.90 19.45
CA LEU A 291 -1.26 -21.21 19.86
C LEU A 291 -0.32 -22.30 19.34
N ALA A 292 -0.15 -23.36 20.12
CA ALA A 292 0.46 -24.60 19.60
C ALA A 292 -0.45 -25.21 18.52
N GLU A 293 0.09 -26.10 17.68
CA GLU A 293 -0.62 -26.60 16.50
C GLU A 293 -1.90 -27.36 16.83
N ASP A 294 -1.88 -28.16 17.89
CA ASP A 294 -3.04 -28.85 18.47
C ASP A 294 -4.11 -27.85 18.93
N GLN A 295 -3.71 -26.79 19.63
CA GLN A 295 -4.61 -25.72 20.09
C GLN A 295 -5.18 -24.90 18.93
N GLN A 296 -4.42 -24.73 17.84
CA GLN A 296 -4.90 -24.09 16.62
C GLN A 296 -5.99 -24.94 15.96
N GLN A 297 -5.79 -26.25 15.89
CA GLN A 297 -6.77 -27.19 15.36
C GLN A 297 -8.03 -27.21 16.23
N GLU A 298 -7.91 -27.39 17.54
CA GLU A 298 -9.04 -27.39 18.48
C GLU A 298 -9.89 -26.11 18.34
N MET A 299 -9.24 -24.94 18.32
CA MET A 299 -9.94 -23.67 18.11
C MET A 299 -10.64 -23.62 16.75
N ALA A 300 -9.98 -24.10 15.70
CA ALA A 300 -10.54 -24.09 14.35
C ALA A 300 -11.74 -25.05 14.22
N GLU A 301 -11.70 -26.21 14.87
CA GLU A 301 -12.81 -27.17 14.96
C GLU A 301 -14.00 -26.54 15.68
N VAL A 302 -13.78 -25.98 16.88
CA VAL A 302 -14.82 -25.29 17.65
C VAL A 302 -15.46 -24.16 16.85
N ILE A 303 -14.66 -23.34 16.15
CA ILE A 303 -15.19 -22.26 15.31
C ILE A 303 -15.99 -22.82 14.12
N SER A 304 -15.55 -23.93 13.52
CA SER A 304 -16.22 -24.53 12.35
C SER A 304 -17.55 -25.22 12.70
N GLU A 305 -17.76 -25.57 13.97
CA GLU A 305 -19.01 -26.15 14.47
C GLU A 305 -20.06 -25.09 14.89
N LEU A 306 -19.70 -23.80 14.88
CA LEU A 306 -20.63 -22.74 15.22
C LEU A 306 -21.75 -22.63 14.16
N PRO A 307 -22.99 -22.34 14.58
CA PRO A 307 -24.11 -22.19 13.66
C PRO A 307 -23.92 -20.98 12.73
N GLU A 308 -24.24 -21.13 11.46
CA GLU A 308 -24.14 -20.05 10.48
C GLU A 308 -25.48 -19.29 10.34
N PRO A 309 -25.48 -17.94 10.24
CA PRO A 309 -24.31 -17.07 10.27
C PRO A 309 -23.87 -16.70 11.70
N SER A 310 -22.55 -16.62 11.91
CA SER A 310 -21.94 -16.29 13.20
C SER A 310 -20.75 -15.34 13.09
N VAL A 311 -20.45 -14.66 14.19
CA VAL A 311 -19.18 -13.95 14.41
C VAL A 311 -18.48 -14.59 15.59
N PHE A 312 -17.19 -14.90 15.45
CA PHE A 312 -16.32 -15.31 16.56
C PHE A 312 -15.18 -14.31 16.76
N ILE A 313 -14.90 -13.93 18.01
CA ILE A 313 -13.94 -12.88 18.35
C ILE A 313 -12.95 -13.40 19.39
N LYS A 314 -11.65 -13.35 19.06
CA LYS A 314 -10.55 -13.74 19.96
C LYS A 314 -9.29 -12.94 19.69
N HIS A 315 -8.52 -12.63 20.72
CA HIS A 315 -7.15 -12.14 20.55
C HIS A 315 -6.22 -13.30 20.19
N VAL A 316 -5.96 -13.50 18.91
CA VAL A 316 -5.12 -14.61 18.42
C VAL A 316 -4.46 -14.26 17.09
N CYS A 317 -3.28 -14.83 16.85
CA CYS A 317 -2.62 -14.76 15.54
C CYS A 317 -3.44 -15.49 14.46
N PHE A 318 -3.22 -15.10 13.21
CA PHE A 318 -3.83 -15.74 12.05
C PHE A 318 -3.64 -17.27 12.06
N THR A 319 -4.74 -18.01 11.94
CA THR A 319 -4.77 -19.48 11.87
C THR A 319 -5.23 -19.94 10.49
N ASN A 320 -4.47 -20.81 9.84
CA ASN A 320 -4.87 -21.36 8.55
C ASN A 320 -5.77 -22.60 8.73
N PHE A 321 -7.10 -22.43 8.62
CA PHE A 321 -8.08 -23.52 8.78
C PHE A 321 -7.89 -24.63 7.74
N THR A 322 -7.48 -24.26 6.51
CA THR A 322 -7.25 -25.25 5.44
C THR A 322 -6.09 -26.19 5.74
N LYS A 323 -5.15 -25.81 6.63
CA LYS A 323 -4.09 -26.71 7.11
C LYS A 323 -4.66 -27.92 7.84
N PHE A 324 -5.83 -27.78 8.47
CA PHE A 324 -6.50 -28.80 9.25
C PHE A 324 -7.68 -29.44 8.49
N ASN A 325 -7.78 -29.24 7.17
CA ASN A 325 -8.91 -29.66 6.34
C ASN A 325 -10.27 -29.09 6.79
N LEU A 326 -10.26 -27.91 7.43
CA LEU A 326 -11.46 -27.23 7.90
C LEU A 326 -11.86 -26.11 6.95
N PRO A 327 -13.17 -25.79 6.87
CA PRO A 327 -13.66 -24.72 6.03
C PRO A 327 -13.12 -23.37 6.50
N LYS A 328 -12.74 -22.52 5.54
CA LYS A 328 -12.16 -21.19 5.84
C LYS A 328 -13.24 -20.16 6.20
N PRO A 329 -13.14 -19.45 7.34
CA PRO A 329 -14.03 -18.34 7.69
C PRO A 329 -13.70 -17.04 6.94
N ILE A 330 -14.60 -16.06 7.06
CA ILE A 330 -14.39 -14.68 6.64
C ILE A 330 -13.49 -13.97 7.66
N TYR A 331 -12.20 -13.86 7.36
CA TYR A 331 -11.25 -13.12 8.20
C TYR A 331 -11.41 -11.61 8.06
N LEU A 332 -11.49 -10.92 9.20
CA LEU A 332 -11.50 -9.45 9.29
C LEU A 332 -10.53 -8.99 10.37
N ASN A 333 -10.02 -7.76 10.23
CA ASN A 333 -9.29 -7.11 11.30
C ASN A 333 -9.32 -5.59 11.22
N VAL A 334 -8.76 -4.91 12.21
CA VAL A 334 -8.54 -3.45 12.21
C VAL A 334 -7.11 -3.17 12.68
N VAL A 335 -6.43 -2.23 12.02
CA VAL A 335 -5.11 -1.73 12.40
C VAL A 335 -5.15 -0.28 12.87
N ARG A 336 -4.02 0.20 13.42
CA ARG A 336 -3.85 1.54 14.01
C ARG A 336 -2.40 1.95 13.82
N ASP A 337 -2.09 3.24 13.76
CA ASP A 337 -0.70 3.71 13.80
C ASP A 337 0.06 3.01 14.95
N PRO A 338 1.19 2.34 14.64
CA PRO A 338 1.83 1.45 15.60
C PRO A 338 2.45 2.20 16.78
N VAL A 339 2.87 3.46 16.60
CA VAL A 339 3.40 4.30 17.68
C VAL A 339 2.28 4.73 18.62
N GLU A 340 1.16 5.22 18.08
CA GLU A 340 -0.02 5.54 18.88
C GLU A 340 -0.60 4.31 19.58
N ARG A 341 -0.43 3.13 19.00
CA ARG A 341 -0.85 1.84 19.58
C ARG A 341 0.00 1.47 20.79
N VAL A 342 1.33 1.57 20.73
CA VAL A 342 2.20 1.28 21.89
C VAL A 342 2.06 2.33 22.99
N ILE A 343 1.90 3.61 22.64
CA ILE A 343 1.56 4.65 23.63
C ILE A 343 0.22 4.31 24.29
N SER A 344 -0.78 3.90 23.51
CA SER A 344 -2.09 3.51 24.04
C SER A 344 -2.01 2.28 24.95
N TRP A 345 -1.10 1.34 24.69
CA TRP A 345 -0.84 0.20 25.55
C TRP A 345 -0.15 0.63 26.85
N PHE A 346 0.91 1.43 26.75
CA PHE A 346 1.71 1.91 27.88
C PHE A 346 0.84 2.52 28.99
N TYR A 347 -0.08 3.43 28.63
CA TYR A 347 -1.00 4.07 29.58
C TYR A 347 -2.20 3.18 29.96
N TYR A 348 -2.53 2.17 29.15
CA TYR A 348 -3.62 1.25 29.47
C TYR A 348 -3.20 0.28 30.58
N VAL A 349 -2.00 -0.28 30.53
CA VAL A 349 -1.53 -1.19 31.59
C VAL A 349 -1.19 -0.48 32.91
N ARG A 350 -1.10 0.85 32.91
CA ARG A 350 -0.85 1.69 34.10
C ARG A 350 -2.10 2.31 34.72
N ALA A 351 -3.23 2.10 34.06
CA ALA A 351 -4.53 2.52 34.51
C ALA A 351 -4.89 1.93 35.88
N PRO A 352 -5.33 2.73 36.88
CA PRO A 352 -5.81 2.17 38.14
C PRO A 352 -6.95 1.15 37.98
N TRP A 353 -7.91 1.40 37.08
CA TRP A 353 -9.04 0.50 36.84
C TRP A 353 -8.60 -0.85 36.26
N TYR A 354 -7.52 -0.89 35.46
CA TYR A 354 -6.97 -2.14 34.93
C TYR A 354 -6.55 -3.10 36.06
N PHE A 355 -5.93 -2.58 37.13
CA PHE A 355 -5.54 -3.41 38.27
C PHE A 355 -6.71 -3.73 39.19
N VAL A 356 -7.65 -2.80 39.38
CA VAL A 356 -8.85 -3.05 40.20
C VAL A 356 -9.68 -4.18 39.59
N GLU A 357 -9.96 -4.12 38.29
CA GLU A 357 -10.73 -5.15 37.58
C GLU A 357 -10.00 -6.51 37.60
N ARG A 358 -8.69 -6.52 37.33
CA ARG A 358 -7.91 -7.76 37.34
C ARG A 358 -7.76 -8.35 38.74
N LYS A 359 -7.65 -7.54 39.78
CA LYS A 359 -7.57 -8.01 41.17
C LYS A 359 -8.93 -8.53 41.66
N ALA A 360 -10.03 -7.93 41.21
CA ALA A 360 -11.38 -8.46 41.44
C ALA A 360 -11.57 -9.82 40.78
N ALA A 361 -11.10 -10.00 39.54
CA ALA A 361 -11.17 -11.28 38.83
C ALA A 361 -10.14 -12.31 39.32
N PHE A 362 -8.96 -11.86 39.78
CA PHE A 362 -7.84 -12.69 40.20
C PHE A 362 -7.18 -12.11 41.48
N PRO A 363 -7.70 -12.43 42.68
CA PRO A 363 -7.28 -11.81 43.94
C PRO A 363 -5.80 -11.92 44.29
N ASP A 364 -5.12 -12.97 43.83
CA ASP A 364 -3.71 -13.27 44.12
C ASP A 364 -2.71 -12.41 43.33
N LEU A 365 -3.17 -11.57 42.40
CA LEU A 365 -2.26 -10.75 41.59
C LEU A 365 -1.60 -9.64 42.44
N PRO A 366 -0.26 -9.52 42.41
CA PRO A 366 0.44 -8.44 43.10
C PRO A 366 0.10 -7.09 42.46
N LEU A 367 0.02 -6.05 43.29
CA LEU A 367 -0.12 -4.68 42.80
C LEU A 367 1.26 -4.13 42.41
N PRO A 368 1.36 -3.42 41.28
CA PRO A 368 2.62 -2.81 40.85
C PRO A 368 3.03 -1.66 41.77
N HIS A 369 4.33 -1.34 41.76
CA HIS A 369 4.86 -0.23 42.53
C HIS A 369 4.28 1.12 42.04
N PRO A 370 3.91 2.06 42.94
CA PRO A 370 3.32 3.35 42.55
C PRO A 370 4.17 4.19 41.59
N ALA A 371 5.50 4.09 41.68
CA ALA A 371 6.39 4.79 40.76
C ALA A 371 6.24 4.29 39.30
N TRP A 372 6.01 3.00 39.10
CA TRP A 372 5.79 2.43 37.77
C TRP A 372 4.46 2.91 37.15
N LEU A 373 3.41 3.03 37.97
CA LEU A 373 2.09 3.54 37.57
C LEU A 373 2.13 5.01 37.13
N LYS A 374 2.93 5.83 37.82
CA LYS A 374 3.04 7.28 37.57
C LYS A 374 4.00 7.63 36.44
N LYS A 375 4.81 6.69 35.97
CA LYS A 375 5.81 6.95 34.91
C LYS A 375 5.10 7.29 33.61
N ASP A 376 5.46 8.42 33.00
CA ASP A 376 4.98 8.81 31.68
C ASP A 376 5.84 8.21 30.55
N PHE A 377 5.27 8.20 29.35
CA PHE A 377 5.89 7.58 28.18
C PHE A 377 7.14 8.34 27.70
N GLU A 378 7.17 9.67 27.86
CA GLU A 378 8.32 10.47 27.43
C GLU A 378 9.54 10.19 28.28
N THR A 379 9.36 10.19 29.60
CA THR A 379 10.39 9.81 30.56
C THR A 379 10.86 8.39 30.26
N CYS A 380 9.96 7.44 30.00
CA CYS A 380 10.31 6.05 29.66
C CYS A 380 11.18 5.93 28.40
N VAL A 381 10.83 6.64 27.32
CA VAL A 381 11.61 6.63 26.07
C VAL A 381 12.96 7.32 26.25
N THR A 382 12.98 8.48 26.92
CA THR A 382 14.20 9.29 27.08
C THR A 382 15.18 8.69 28.08
N SER A 383 14.72 7.97 29.11
CA SER A 383 15.58 7.23 30.03
C SER A 383 16.07 5.90 29.47
N GLY A 384 15.60 5.47 28.30
CA GLY A 384 15.99 4.20 27.69
C GLY A 384 15.51 2.98 28.49
N ASP A 385 14.33 3.09 29.11
CA ASP A 385 13.73 1.96 29.82
C ASP A 385 13.49 0.79 28.88
N GLN A 386 13.67 -0.43 29.39
CA GLN A 386 13.54 -1.65 28.59
C GLN A 386 12.18 -1.74 27.87
N GLU A 387 11.06 -1.43 28.54
CA GLU A 387 9.71 -1.53 27.95
C GLU A 387 9.40 -0.47 26.87
N CYS A 388 10.20 0.59 26.78
CA CYS A 388 10.10 1.66 25.78
C CYS A 388 11.29 1.64 24.80
N THR A 389 12.11 0.59 24.86
CA THR A 389 13.23 0.36 23.95
C THR A 389 12.83 -0.70 22.93
N TYR A 390 12.98 -0.39 21.65
CA TYR A 390 12.41 -1.19 20.57
C TYR A 390 13.52 -1.68 19.63
N THR A 391 14.22 -2.72 20.06
CA THR A 391 15.36 -3.27 19.32
C THR A 391 14.90 -4.26 18.25
N GLN A 392 15.27 -4.01 17.00
CA GLN A 392 14.97 -4.90 15.88
C GLN A 392 15.53 -6.31 16.10
N GLY A 393 14.77 -7.32 15.69
CA GLY A 393 15.15 -8.73 15.75
C GLY A 393 14.88 -9.41 17.11
N VAL A 394 14.62 -8.64 18.17
CA VAL A 394 14.30 -9.22 19.49
C VAL A 394 12.93 -9.92 19.41
N THR A 395 12.86 -11.15 19.92
CA THR A 395 11.68 -12.03 19.82
C THR A 395 10.73 -11.91 21.00
N VAL A 396 11.24 -11.64 22.21
CA VAL A 396 10.45 -11.53 23.44
C VAL A 396 11.06 -10.47 24.36
N GLU A 397 10.27 -9.49 24.79
CA GLU A 397 10.58 -8.69 26.00
C GLU A 397 9.38 -8.73 26.94
N GLY A 398 9.43 -9.67 27.90
CA GLY A 398 8.53 -9.69 29.05
C GLY A 398 7.05 -9.98 28.76
N ILE A 399 6.25 -9.85 29.82
CA ILE A 399 4.79 -10.01 29.79
C ILE A 399 4.18 -8.76 29.13
N GLY A 400 3.33 -8.95 28.12
CA GLY A 400 2.63 -7.84 27.47
C GLY A 400 3.50 -7.08 26.45
N ASP A 401 4.24 -7.82 25.63
CA ASP A 401 4.96 -7.25 24.50
C ASP A 401 3.98 -6.90 23.35
N HIS A 402 3.48 -5.66 23.38
CA HIS A 402 2.49 -5.16 22.43
C HIS A 402 3.10 -4.39 21.26
N ARG A 403 4.39 -4.49 20.95
CA ARG A 403 4.97 -3.71 19.83
C ARG A 403 4.67 -4.28 18.43
N ARG A 404 4.34 -5.58 18.33
CA ARG A 404 4.11 -6.28 17.04
C ARG A 404 2.63 -6.34 16.68
N GLN A 405 2.17 -5.44 15.81
CA GLN A 405 0.84 -5.55 15.21
C GLN A 405 0.84 -6.56 14.06
N SER A 406 1.90 -6.54 13.25
CA SER A 406 2.08 -7.46 12.12
C SER A 406 2.01 -8.94 12.53
N LEU A 407 2.43 -9.28 13.75
CA LEU A 407 2.39 -10.65 14.32
C LEU A 407 0.98 -11.28 14.27
N PHE A 408 -0.08 -10.49 14.49
CA PHE A 408 -1.47 -10.99 14.44
C PHE A 408 -1.88 -11.46 13.04
N PHE A 409 -1.19 -11.01 12.00
CA PHE A 409 -1.45 -11.34 10.60
C PHE A 409 -0.42 -12.33 10.04
N CYS A 410 0.83 -12.23 10.48
CA CYS A 410 1.90 -13.14 10.07
C CYS A 410 1.58 -14.60 10.47
N GLY A 411 0.99 -14.81 11.65
CA GLY A 411 0.54 -16.11 12.11
C GLY A 411 1.34 -16.65 13.29
N HIS A 412 1.29 -17.97 13.47
CA HIS A 412 1.84 -18.64 14.65
C HIS A 412 3.32 -19.01 14.54
N ASP A 413 3.92 -18.94 13.35
CA ASP A 413 5.31 -19.34 13.09
C ASP A 413 6.32 -18.57 13.96
N TYR A 414 7.41 -19.24 14.33
CA TYR A 414 8.51 -18.60 15.07
C TYR A 414 9.14 -17.43 14.29
N GLU A 415 9.20 -17.53 12.97
CA GLU A 415 9.72 -16.48 12.08
C GLU A 415 8.92 -15.18 12.13
N CYS A 416 7.69 -15.20 12.66
CA CYS A 416 6.87 -14.00 12.88
C CYS A 416 7.25 -13.25 14.17
N THR A 417 8.04 -13.86 15.05
CA THR A 417 8.36 -13.31 16.38
C THR A 417 9.44 -12.22 16.40
N PRO A 418 10.49 -12.23 15.55
CA PRO A 418 11.51 -11.19 15.59
C PRO A 418 10.90 -9.83 15.26
N PHE A 419 11.03 -8.86 16.17
CA PHE A 419 10.45 -7.52 16.01
C PHE A 419 11.02 -6.82 14.77
N ASN A 420 10.14 -6.14 14.03
CA ASN A 420 10.53 -5.23 12.96
C ASN A 420 11.42 -5.90 11.88
N THR A 421 11.12 -7.14 11.48
CA THR A 421 11.88 -7.86 10.43
C THR A 421 11.13 -7.92 9.10
N VAL A 422 11.89 -7.93 7.99
CA VAL A 422 11.34 -7.99 6.63
C VAL A 422 10.60 -9.31 6.37
N GLY A 423 11.11 -10.43 6.89
CA GLY A 423 10.46 -11.74 6.72
C GLY A 423 9.06 -11.79 7.34
N ALA A 424 8.92 -11.30 8.57
CA ALA A 424 7.62 -11.22 9.25
C ALA A 424 6.66 -10.25 8.55
N LEU A 425 7.18 -9.09 8.10
CA LEU A 425 6.41 -8.10 7.35
C LEU A 425 5.81 -8.68 6.08
N GLU A 426 6.61 -9.33 5.24
CA GLU A 426 6.15 -9.86 3.95
C GLU A 426 5.16 -11.02 4.15
N LYS A 427 5.38 -11.90 5.14
CA LYS A 427 4.40 -12.93 5.53
C LYS A 427 3.06 -12.30 5.97
N ALA A 428 3.10 -11.24 6.78
CA ALA A 428 1.90 -10.54 7.23
C ALA A 428 1.14 -9.88 6.05
N LYS A 429 1.84 -9.19 5.14
CA LYS A 429 1.23 -8.60 3.93
C LYS A 429 0.59 -9.66 3.05
N PHE A 430 1.29 -10.77 2.83
CA PHE A 430 0.78 -11.90 2.05
C PHE A 430 -0.50 -12.49 2.66
N ALA A 431 -0.53 -12.70 3.98
CA ALA A 431 -1.72 -13.17 4.68
C ALA A 431 -2.90 -12.19 4.51
N VAL A 432 -2.68 -10.88 4.69
CA VAL A 432 -3.72 -9.85 4.47
C VAL A 432 -4.27 -9.90 3.04
N GLU A 433 -3.42 -10.04 2.04
CA GLU A 433 -3.84 -10.10 0.63
C GLU A 433 -4.64 -11.35 0.28
N GLN A 434 -4.26 -12.51 0.81
CA GLN A 434 -4.84 -13.79 0.44
C GLN A 434 -6.01 -14.22 1.33
N GLN A 435 -5.98 -13.84 2.61
CA GLN A 435 -6.82 -14.43 3.65
C GLN A 435 -7.90 -13.48 4.16
N TYR A 436 -7.60 -12.18 4.28
CA TYR A 436 -8.51 -11.22 4.89
C TYR A 436 -9.46 -10.58 3.87
N ALA A 437 -10.75 -10.55 4.21
CA ALA A 437 -11.77 -9.83 3.44
C ALA A 437 -11.58 -8.32 3.53
N VAL A 438 -11.48 -7.78 4.76
CA VAL A 438 -11.21 -6.37 5.02
C VAL A 438 -10.28 -6.25 6.22
N VAL A 439 -9.25 -5.41 6.08
CA VAL A 439 -8.44 -4.93 7.20
C VAL A 439 -8.65 -3.43 7.31
N GLY A 440 -9.46 -3.03 8.29
CA GLY A 440 -9.79 -1.63 8.55
C GLY A 440 -8.63 -0.85 9.16
N VAL A 441 -8.76 0.47 9.18
CA VAL A 441 -7.82 1.40 9.82
C VAL A 441 -8.58 2.28 10.79
N LEU A 442 -8.15 2.30 12.06
CA LEU A 442 -8.84 3.05 13.11
C LEU A 442 -8.91 4.55 12.80
N GLU A 443 -7.83 5.12 12.27
CA GLU A 443 -7.76 6.54 11.88
C GLU A 443 -8.68 6.89 10.69
N ASP A 444 -9.00 5.91 9.84
CA ASP A 444 -9.87 6.06 8.67
C ASP A 444 -11.20 5.28 8.87
N LEU A 445 -11.85 5.47 10.03
CA LEU A 445 -12.99 4.65 10.45
C LEU A 445 -14.19 4.76 9.49
N ASN A 446 -14.53 5.94 8.98
CA ASN A 446 -15.64 6.09 8.03
C ASN A 446 -15.43 5.27 6.74
N THR A 447 -14.20 5.30 6.21
CA THR A 447 -13.78 4.47 5.08
C THR A 447 -13.86 2.99 5.43
N THR A 448 -13.36 2.62 6.62
CA THR A 448 -13.42 1.25 7.14
C THR A 448 -14.86 0.71 7.17
N LEU A 449 -15.78 1.45 7.78
CA LEU A 449 -17.18 1.06 7.90
C LEU A 449 -17.86 0.96 6.53
N SER A 450 -17.58 1.90 5.62
CA SER A 450 -18.11 1.87 4.26
C SER A 450 -17.64 0.67 3.44
N VAL A 451 -16.36 0.28 3.59
CA VAL A 451 -15.82 -0.92 2.92
C VAL A 451 -16.43 -2.18 3.51
N LEU A 452 -16.52 -2.31 4.84
CA LEU A 452 -17.12 -3.46 5.50
C LEU A 452 -18.57 -3.68 5.07
N GLU A 453 -19.37 -2.62 5.06
CA GLU A 453 -20.78 -2.67 4.62
C GLU A 453 -20.92 -3.19 3.18
N LYS A 454 -19.98 -2.83 2.29
CA LYS A 454 -20.03 -3.25 0.88
C LYS A 454 -19.45 -4.65 0.64
N TYR A 455 -18.37 -5.02 1.33
CA TYR A 455 -17.63 -6.25 1.09
C TYR A 455 -18.11 -7.44 1.93
N VAL A 456 -18.78 -7.18 3.05
CA VAL A 456 -19.31 -8.19 3.98
C VAL A 456 -20.75 -7.82 4.41
N PRO A 457 -21.68 -7.60 3.46
CA PRO A 457 -22.98 -7.00 3.74
C PRO A 457 -23.83 -7.82 4.72
N ARG A 458 -23.79 -9.16 4.65
CA ARG A 458 -24.54 -10.06 5.56
C ARG A 458 -24.33 -9.73 7.05
N PHE A 459 -23.14 -9.25 7.40
CA PHE A 459 -22.77 -8.92 8.78
C PHE A 459 -22.77 -7.40 9.06
N PHE A 460 -22.48 -6.57 8.05
CA PHE A 460 -22.21 -5.13 8.25
C PHE A 460 -23.21 -4.19 7.58
N GLU A 461 -24.28 -4.69 6.96
CA GLU A 461 -25.35 -3.84 6.44
C GLU A 461 -25.90 -2.93 7.56
N GLY A 462 -25.93 -1.62 7.29
CA GLY A 462 -26.41 -0.62 8.22
C GLY A 462 -25.42 -0.18 9.31
N VAL A 463 -24.15 -0.62 9.24
CA VAL A 463 -23.15 -0.29 10.27
C VAL A 463 -22.90 1.21 10.38
N ARG A 464 -22.97 1.96 9.27
CA ARG A 464 -22.79 3.41 9.27
C ARG A 464 -23.91 4.12 10.04
N ASP A 465 -25.14 3.64 9.90
CA ASP A 465 -26.29 4.18 10.64
C ASP A 465 -26.14 3.94 12.15
N ILE A 466 -25.74 2.71 12.53
CA ILE A 466 -25.52 2.35 13.95
C ILE A 466 -24.40 3.22 14.53
N TYR A 467 -23.30 3.40 13.79
CA TYR A 467 -22.19 4.21 14.24
C TYR A 467 -22.60 5.68 14.41
N ALA A 468 -23.32 6.26 13.44
CA ALA A 468 -23.78 7.66 13.50
C ALA A 468 -24.72 7.91 14.69
N THR A 469 -25.67 7.00 14.93
CA THR A 469 -26.65 7.11 16.03
C THR A 469 -26.06 6.82 17.41
N SER A 470 -24.95 6.06 17.47
CA SER A 470 -24.35 5.60 18.74
C SER A 470 -22.98 6.23 19.03
N ALA A 471 -22.54 7.21 18.24
CA ALA A 471 -21.18 7.74 18.26
C ALA A 471 -20.75 8.24 19.66
N GLU A 472 -21.61 8.96 20.37
CA GLU A 472 -21.30 9.48 21.72
C GLU A 472 -21.05 8.37 22.74
N TYR A 473 -21.77 7.26 22.65
CA TYR A 473 -21.55 6.10 23.51
C TYR A 473 -20.28 5.35 23.10
N LEU A 474 -20.12 5.08 21.81
CA LEU A 474 -19.00 4.31 21.27
C LEU A 474 -17.63 4.99 21.46
N THR A 475 -17.60 6.33 21.43
CA THR A 475 -16.39 7.13 21.70
C THR A 475 -15.94 7.07 23.16
N LYS A 476 -16.86 6.84 24.11
CA LYS A 476 -16.54 6.70 25.54
C LYS A 476 -15.91 5.35 25.86
N ILE A 477 -16.25 4.28 25.14
CA ILE A 477 -15.78 2.90 25.40
C ILE A 477 -14.25 2.79 25.47
N ASN A 478 -13.54 3.49 24.58
CA ASN A 478 -12.09 3.41 24.48
C ASN A 478 -11.35 4.59 25.12
N LYS A 479 -12.06 5.51 25.80
CA LYS A 479 -11.44 6.72 26.34
C LYS A 479 -10.62 6.36 27.58
N ASN A 480 -9.31 6.58 27.49
CA ASN A 480 -8.40 6.52 28.63
C ASN A 480 -8.08 7.96 29.08
N ASN A 481 -8.67 8.40 30.20
CA ASN A 481 -8.44 9.74 30.76
C ASN A 481 -7.03 9.92 31.36
N PHE A 482 -6.24 8.84 31.47
CA PHE A 482 -4.89 8.82 32.02
C PHE A 482 -3.82 8.75 30.93
N LYS A 483 -4.20 8.89 29.65
CA LYS A 483 -3.27 9.06 28.53
C LYS A 483 -3.01 10.56 28.33
N PRO A 484 -1.90 11.13 28.85
CA PRO A 484 -1.48 12.48 28.50
C PRO A 484 -1.06 12.56 27.02
N PRO A 485 -1.02 13.76 26.44
CA PRO A 485 -0.38 13.97 25.13
C PRO A 485 1.10 13.62 25.21
N VAL A 486 1.64 13.10 24.11
CA VAL A 486 3.06 12.80 23.91
C VAL A 486 3.57 13.70 22.79
N SER A 487 4.73 14.32 22.99
CA SER A 487 5.39 15.19 22.03
C SER A 487 5.79 14.47 20.75
N GLU A 488 5.76 15.20 19.64
CA GLU A 488 6.08 14.65 18.33
C GLU A 488 7.55 14.20 18.24
N SER A 489 8.47 14.92 18.91
CA SER A 489 9.89 14.54 19.00
C SER A 489 10.09 13.17 19.65
N VAL A 490 9.33 12.85 20.70
CA VAL A 490 9.39 11.53 21.35
C VAL A 490 8.78 10.47 20.43
N LYS A 491 7.65 10.76 19.77
CA LYS A 491 7.07 9.84 18.78
C LYS A 491 8.05 9.55 17.64
N ASP A 492 8.81 10.53 17.18
CA ASP A 492 9.83 10.34 16.14
C ASP A 492 10.97 9.43 16.58
N ILE A 493 11.36 9.45 17.86
CA ILE A 493 12.33 8.48 18.40
C ILE A 493 11.78 7.06 18.26
N VAL A 494 10.50 6.85 18.61
CA VAL A 494 9.85 5.55 18.49
C VAL A 494 9.66 5.15 17.02
N ARG A 495 9.22 6.06 16.15
CA ARG A 495 9.01 5.79 14.70
C ARG A 495 10.26 5.26 14.02
N ARG A 496 11.44 5.79 14.37
CA ARG A 496 12.73 5.31 13.82
C ARG A 496 12.98 3.82 14.09
N ASN A 497 12.39 3.27 15.14
CA ASN A 497 12.52 1.85 15.51
C ASN A 497 11.35 0.97 15.02
N PHE A 498 10.31 1.55 14.39
CA PHE A 498 9.08 0.87 13.96
C PHE A 498 8.92 0.80 12.44
N THR A 499 10.02 0.89 11.69
CA THR A 499 10.00 1.02 10.22
C THR A 499 9.09 0.01 9.51
N ASN A 500 9.24 -1.28 9.79
CA ASN A 500 8.45 -2.36 9.17
C ASN A 500 7.00 -2.42 9.72
N GLU A 501 6.77 -2.06 10.99
CA GLU A 501 5.40 -1.96 11.53
C GLU A 501 4.62 -0.79 10.90
N ILE A 502 5.29 0.34 10.66
CA ILE A 502 4.72 1.49 9.95
C ILE A 502 4.44 1.11 8.49
N GLU A 503 5.36 0.40 7.85
CA GLU A 503 5.15 -0.09 6.49
C GLU A 503 3.94 -1.04 6.39
N PHE A 504 3.80 -1.98 7.35
CA PHE A 504 2.63 -2.86 7.44
C PHE A 504 1.33 -2.06 7.58
N TYR A 505 1.31 -1.06 8.48
CA TYR A 505 0.17 -0.17 8.67
C TYR A 505 -0.21 0.58 7.37
N GLN A 506 0.77 1.17 6.68
CA GLN A 506 0.54 1.90 5.44
C GLN A 506 0.07 0.97 4.32
N PHE A 507 0.57 -0.27 4.27
CA PHE A 507 0.09 -1.29 3.35
C PHE A 507 -1.40 -1.63 3.58
N CYS A 508 -1.80 -1.88 4.83
CA CYS A 508 -3.21 -2.12 5.18
C CYS A 508 -4.09 -0.92 4.82
N ARG A 509 -3.62 0.30 5.12
CA ARG A 509 -4.32 1.54 4.76
C ARG A 509 -4.47 1.70 3.25
N GLN A 510 -3.40 1.48 2.48
CA GLN A 510 -3.46 1.53 1.02
C GLN A 510 -4.48 0.51 0.47
N ARG A 511 -4.48 -0.72 1.00
CA ARG A 511 -5.45 -1.75 0.59
C ARG A 511 -6.88 -1.34 0.89
N LEU A 512 -7.15 -0.79 2.08
CA LEU A 512 -8.47 -0.29 2.46
C LEU A 512 -8.96 0.80 1.49
N HIS A 513 -8.13 1.80 1.20
CA HIS A 513 -8.49 2.86 0.27
C HIS A 513 -8.70 2.35 -1.16
N LYS A 514 -7.93 1.35 -1.62
CA LYS A 514 -8.19 0.67 -2.91
C LYS A 514 -9.55 -0.02 -2.93
N GLN A 515 -9.93 -0.72 -1.85
CA GLN A 515 -11.25 -1.34 -1.72
C GLN A 515 -12.37 -0.29 -1.70
N TYR A 516 -12.17 0.82 -0.98
CA TYR A 516 -13.13 1.92 -0.95
C TYR A 516 -13.35 2.51 -2.34
N LEU A 517 -12.27 2.82 -3.07
CA LEU A 517 -12.37 3.31 -4.44
C LEU A 517 -13.11 2.30 -5.33
N ALA A 518 -12.72 1.02 -5.30
CA ALA A 518 -13.39 -0.02 -6.09
C ALA A 518 -14.90 -0.14 -5.78
N ALA A 519 -15.29 -0.02 -4.51
CA ALA A 519 -16.69 -0.06 -4.07
C ALA A 519 -17.57 1.09 -4.58
N HIS A 520 -16.95 2.25 -4.86
CA HIS A 520 -17.64 3.47 -5.29
C HIS A 520 -17.48 3.75 -6.79
N LEU A 521 -16.75 2.89 -7.50
CA LEU A 521 -16.79 2.85 -8.96
C LEU A 521 -18.01 2.05 -9.42
N PRO A 522 -18.72 2.46 -10.48
CA PRO A 522 -19.75 1.62 -11.07
C PRO A 522 -19.12 0.29 -11.55
N GLN A 523 -19.88 -0.80 -11.43
CA GLN A 523 -19.32 -2.14 -11.67
C GLN A 523 -19.33 -2.45 -13.18
N ARG A 524 -18.15 -2.79 -13.72
CA ARG A 524 -18.04 -3.36 -15.06
C ARG A 524 -18.79 -4.69 -15.13
N ILE A 525 -19.85 -4.75 -15.94
CA ILE A 525 -20.46 -6.00 -16.37
C ILE A 525 -19.45 -6.65 -17.32
N ILE A 526 -18.60 -7.53 -16.79
CA ILE A 526 -17.82 -8.43 -17.63
C ILE A 526 -18.81 -9.50 -18.09
N THR A 527 -19.27 -9.40 -19.34
CA THR A 527 -19.91 -10.53 -20.01
C THR A 527 -18.84 -11.59 -20.23
N ASP A 528 -19.03 -12.78 -19.65
CA ASP A 528 -18.20 -13.96 -19.90
C ASP A 528 -18.36 -14.37 -21.37
N SER A 529 -17.63 -13.72 -22.27
CA SER A 529 -17.65 -14.03 -23.70
C SER A 529 -16.29 -13.72 -24.32
N ALA A 530 -15.28 -14.50 -23.93
CA ALA A 530 -14.05 -14.69 -24.71
C ALA A 530 -13.36 -16.00 -24.27
N HIS A 531 -14.01 -17.14 -24.49
CA HIS A 531 -13.24 -18.36 -24.72
C HIS A 531 -12.58 -18.24 -26.10
N PRO A 532 -11.25 -18.38 -26.23
CA PRO A 532 -10.65 -18.52 -27.54
C PRO A 532 -11.18 -19.81 -28.18
N PRO A 533 -11.57 -19.80 -29.48
CA PRO A 533 -12.00 -21.03 -30.14
C PRO A 533 -10.85 -22.03 -30.09
N GLY A 534 -11.16 -23.22 -29.57
CA GLY A 534 -10.27 -24.35 -29.52
C GLY A 534 -9.73 -24.66 -30.91
N ILE A 535 -8.44 -24.94 -30.96
CA ILE A 535 -7.77 -25.52 -32.12
C ILE A 535 -8.38 -26.91 -32.32
N VAL A 536 -9.33 -27.01 -33.25
CA VAL A 536 -9.77 -28.29 -33.80
C VAL A 536 -8.66 -28.74 -34.75
N GLY A 537 -8.02 -29.84 -34.39
CA GLY A 537 -7.06 -30.51 -35.25
C GLY A 537 -7.70 -31.03 -36.52
N ASN A 538 -6.97 -30.90 -37.61
CA ASN A 538 -6.94 -31.83 -38.73
C ASN A 538 -5.48 -31.90 -39.22
#